data_AF-A0A8H7W4C8-F1
#
_entry.id   AF-A0A8H7W4C8-F1
#
_cell.length_a   1.000
_cell.length_b   1.000
_cell.length_c   1.000
_cell.angle_alpha   90.00
_cell.angle_beta   90.00
_cell.angle_gamma   90.00
#
_symmetry.space_group_name_H-M   'P 1'
#
loop_
_entity.id
_entity.type
_entity.pdbx_description
1 polymer ?
#
loop_
_entity_poly.entity_id
_entity_poly.type
_entity_poly.pdbx_seq_one_letter_code
_entity_poly.pdbx_strand_id
1 'polypeptide(L)'
;MDEERRARIGNALQQYCVTVSHHNFNLLSTLVQMMEDESLPPNVSEKVASQLHVRELARYLQCAIPEFVKSPRNILDESLRAHLISLCSLDGVSSRLVNNELRKEYFDGVKARIAEEKVEVAEFPPKDLEQLFTLVSGVTGPGRYHF
;
A
#
# COMPACT_ATOMS: atom_id res chain seq x y z
N MET A 1 -12.46 -15.37 -20.40
CA MET A 1 -11.02 -15.46 -20.07
C MET A 1 -10.75 -16.87 -19.56
N ASP A 2 -9.67 -17.50 -20.02
CA ASP A 2 -9.26 -18.84 -19.59
C ASP A 2 -8.58 -18.86 -18.21
N GLU A 3 -8.42 -20.06 -17.66
CA GLU A 3 -7.83 -20.27 -16.33
C GLU A 3 -6.35 -19.91 -16.29
N GLU A 4 -5.62 -20.14 -17.38
CA GLU A 4 -4.19 -19.83 -17.48
C GLU A 4 -3.95 -18.32 -17.35
N ARG A 5 -4.78 -17.51 -18.01
CA ARG A 5 -4.73 -16.05 -17.92
C ARG A 5 -5.13 -15.54 -16.53
N ARG A 6 -6.14 -16.14 -15.88
CA ARG A 6 -6.47 -15.84 -14.48
C ARG A 6 -5.29 -16.11 -13.55
N ALA A 7 -4.68 -17.28 -13.67
CA ALA A 7 -3.52 -17.67 -12.87
C ALA A 7 -2.33 -16.72 -13.08
N ARG A 8 -2.05 -16.32 -14.34
CA ARG A 8 -1.01 -15.32 -14.64
C ARG A 8 -1.24 -14.00 -13.92
N ILE A 9 -2.48 -13.49 -13.90
CA ILE A 9 -2.80 -12.23 -13.22
C ILE A 9 -2.61 -12.37 -11.71
N GLY A 10 -3.06 -13.47 -11.12
CA GLY A 10 -2.83 -13.75 -9.69
C GLY A 10 -1.34 -13.83 -9.33
N ASN A 11 -0.56 -14.54 -10.15
CA ASN A 11 0.89 -14.65 -9.95
C ASN A 11 1.61 -13.31 -10.11
N ALA A 12 1.24 -12.51 -11.12
CA ALA A 12 1.80 -11.17 -11.33
C ALA A 12 1.49 -10.24 -10.15
N LEU A 13 0.26 -10.29 -9.63
CA LEU A 13 -0.13 -9.54 -8.45
C LEU A 13 0.69 -9.97 -7.22
N GLN A 14 0.88 -11.27 -6.99
CA GLN A 14 1.69 -11.76 -5.89
C GLN A 14 3.15 -11.30 -6.01
N GLN A 15 3.74 -11.37 -7.20
CA GLN A 15 5.08 -10.87 -7.47
C GLN A 15 5.20 -9.36 -7.24
N TYR A 16 4.18 -8.60 -7.63
CA TYR A 16 4.08 -7.18 -7.35
C TYR A 16 4.10 -6.91 -5.84
N CYS A 17 3.24 -7.60 -5.06
CA CYS A 17 3.19 -7.47 -3.61
C CYS A 17 4.52 -7.75 -2.92
N VAL A 18 5.22 -8.82 -3.34
CA VAL A 18 6.55 -9.16 -2.80
C VAL A 18 7.58 -8.09 -3.16
N THR A 19 7.59 -7.61 -4.40
CA THR A 19 8.55 -6.61 -4.86
C THR A 19 8.35 -5.28 -4.16
N VAL A 20 7.10 -4.81 -4.08
CA VAL A 20 6.77 -3.52 -3.45
C VAL A 20 6.98 -3.57 -1.95
N SER A 21 6.60 -4.67 -1.29
CA SER A 21 6.88 -4.83 0.16
C SER A 21 8.37 -4.79 0.44
N HIS A 22 9.20 -5.53 -0.30
CA HIS A 22 10.64 -5.48 -0.12
C HIS A 22 11.20 -4.07 -0.34
N HIS A 23 10.79 -3.38 -1.41
CA HIS A 23 11.20 -2.00 -1.66
C HIS A 23 10.80 -1.05 -0.52
N ASN A 24 9.55 -1.10 -0.06
CA ASN A 24 9.04 -0.22 0.98
C ASN A 24 9.68 -0.50 2.36
N PHE A 25 9.98 -1.76 2.70
CA PHE A 25 10.73 -2.07 3.92
C PHE A 25 12.18 -1.59 3.85
N ASN A 26 12.82 -1.64 2.68
CA ASN A 26 14.16 -1.07 2.50
C ASN A 26 14.16 0.46 2.67
N LEU A 27 13.14 1.15 2.13
CA LEU A 27 12.95 2.58 2.36
C LEU A 27 12.72 2.89 3.84
N LEU A 28 11.87 2.12 4.53
CA LEU A 28 11.63 2.26 5.97
C LEU A 28 12.91 2.08 6.78
N SER A 29 13.72 1.08 6.45
CA SER A 29 15.02 0.87 7.09
C SER A 29 15.95 2.08 6.91
N THR A 30 15.94 2.68 5.72
CA THR A 30 16.74 3.89 5.43
C THR A 30 16.25 5.09 6.23
N LEU A 31 14.93 5.31 6.30
CA LEU A 31 14.33 6.39 7.09
C LEU A 31 14.62 6.25 8.58
N VAL A 32 14.48 5.04 9.13
CA VAL A 32 14.81 4.76 10.53
C VAL A 32 16.29 5.06 10.81
N GLN A 33 17.19 4.62 9.93
CA GLN A 33 18.62 4.88 10.07
C GLN A 33 18.91 6.39 10.06
N MET A 34 18.30 7.14 9.13
CA MET A 34 18.44 8.60 9.09
C MET A 34 17.93 9.28 10.37
N MET A 35 16.81 8.84 10.92
CA MET A 35 16.27 9.36 12.18
C MET A 35 17.17 9.05 13.37
N GLU A 36 17.85 7.91 13.38
CA GLU A 36 18.76 7.52 14.47
C GLU A 36 20.13 8.20 14.38
N ASP A 37 20.59 8.51 13.16
CA ASP A 37 21.83 9.24 12.92
C ASP A 37 21.69 10.76 13.13
N GLU A 38 20.46 11.28 13.18
CA GLU A 38 20.20 12.69 13.42
C GLU A 38 20.57 13.09 14.85
N SER A 39 21.48 14.06 14.98
CA SER A 39 21.94 14.55 16.28
C SER A 39 20.78 15.17 17.05
N LEU A 40 20.60 14.75 18.32
CA LEU A 40 19.57 15.31 19.18
C LEU A 40 19.78 16.81 19.40
N PRO A 41 18.72 17.64 19.28
CA PRO A 41 18.82 19.05 19.62
C PRO A 41 19.27 19.24 21.09
N PRO A 42 20.04 20.31 21.39
CA PRO A 42 20.47 20.58 22.74
C PRO A 42 19.26 20.75 23.67
N ASN A 43 19.31 20.13 24.85
CA ASN A 43 18.24 20.08 25.87
C ASN A 43 17.04 19.15 25.57
N VAL A 44 17.11 18.31 24.53
CA VAL A 44 16.09 17.27 24.29
C VAL A 44 16.60 15.93 24.83
N SER A 45 15.81 15.29 25.71
CA SER A 45 16.14 13.93 26.17
C SER A 45 15.91 12.91 25.04
N GLU A 46 16.70 11.83 25.04
CA GLU A 46 16.58 10.71 24.09
C GLU A 46 15.16 10.11 24.05
N LYS A 47 14.49 10.04 25.20
CA LYS A 47 13.09 9.59 25.29
C LYS A 47 12.14 10.48 24.50
N VAL A 48 12.27 11.80 24.64
CA VAL A 48 11.43 12.77 23.93
C VAL A 48 11.72 12.73 22.44
N ALA A 49 12.99 12.63 22.04
CA ALA A 49 13.38 12.49 20.64
C ALA A 49 12.79 11.22 20.00
N SER A 50 12.90 10.08 20.69
CA SER A 50 12.33 8.81 20.23
C SER A 50 10.82 8.91 20.02
N GLN A 51 10.10 9.58 20.92
CA GLN A 51 8.65 9.80 20.78
C GLN A 51 8.33 10.69 19.57
N LEU A 52 9.13 11.72 19.31
CA LEU A 52 8.96 12.59 18.14
C LEU A 52 9.23 11.83 16.84
N HIS A 53 10.29 11.01 16.79
CA HIS A 53 10.59 10.18 15.62
C HIS A 53 9.50 9.15 15.34
N VAL A 54 8.97 8.47 16.37
CA VAL A 54 7.83 7.55 16.20
C VAL A 54 6.59 8.30 15.69
N ARG A 55 6.33 9.51 16.19
CA ARG A 55 5.21 10.33 15.70
C ARG A 55 5.40 10.73 14.23
N GLU A 56 6.61 11.09 13.84
CA GLU A 56 6.93 11.45 12.47
C GLU A 56 6.86 10.23 11.53
N LEU A 57 7.30 9.07 11.99
CA LEU A 57 7.13 7.81 11.28
C LEU A 57 5.65 7.46 11.08
N ALA A 58 4.80 7.69 12.10
CA ALA A 58 3.36 7.49 11.99
C ALA A 58 2.73 8.43 10.96
N ARG A 59 3.20 9.68 10.92
CA ARG A 59 2.81 10.68 9.91
C ARG A 59 3.21 10.23 8.51
N TYR A 60 4.45 9.81 8.33
CA TYR A 60 4.97 9.32 7.05
C TYR A 60 4.19 8.11 6.53
N LEU A 61 3.91 7.14 7.40
CA LEU A 61 3.17 5.93 7.03
C LEU A 61 1.66 6.13 6.90
N GLN A 62 1.15 7.30 7.32
CA GLN A 62 -0.27 7.62 7.39
C GLN A 62 -1.08 6.53 8.13
N CYS A 63 -0.49 5.95 9.18
CA CYS A 63 -1.12 4.92 9.97
C CYS A 63 -0.84 5.14 11.46
N ALA A 64 -1.75 4.64 12.30
CA ALA A 64 -1.56 4.65 13.73
C ALA A 64 -0.52 3.58 14.09
N ILE A 65 0.71 3.99 14.38
CA ILE A 65 1.74 3.06 14.83
C ILE A 65 1.29 2.42 16.15
N PRO A 66 1.36 1.09 16.28
CA PRO A 66 0.96 0.42 17.52
C PRO A 66 1.74 0.90 18.74
N GLU A 67 1.08 1.00 19.90
CA GLU A 67 1.65 1.55 21.14
C GLU A 67 2.91 0.82 21.66
N PHE A 68 3.11 -0.44 21.25
CA PHE A 68 4.29 -1.21 21.62
C PHE A 68 5.56 -0.80 20.84
N VAL A 69 5.44 -0.01 19.78
CA VAL A 69 6.57 0.59 19.05
C VAL A 69 7.09 1.78 19.86
N LYS A 70 8.14 1.57 20.63
CA LYS A 70 8.72 2.58 21.53
C LYS A 70 9.87 3.35 20.90
N SER A 71 10.51 2.77 19.89
CA SER A 71 11.51 3.42 19.04
C SER A 71 11.19 3.19 17.56
N PRO A 72 11.68 4.07 16.66
CA PRO A 72 11.52 3.89 15.21
C PRO A 72 12.00 2.52 14.74
N ARG A 73 13.13 2.03 15.27
CA ARG A 73 13.72 0.73 14.90
C ARG A 73 12.86 -0.48 15.24
N ASN A 74 11.93 -0.37 16.20
CA ASN A 74 10.99 -1.46 16.45
C ASN A 74 10.11 -1.76 15.22
N ILE A 75 9.87 -0.80 14.33
CA ILE A 75 9.06 -1.03 13.12
C ILE A 75 9.71 -1.99 12.12
N LEU A 76 11.02 -2.19 12.23
CA LEU A 76 11.80 -3.08 11.36
C LEU A 76 11.82 -4.53 11.87
N ASP A 77 11.15 -4.80 13.00
CA ASP A 77 11.02 -6.16 13.53
C ASP A 77 10.18 -7.02 12.56
N GLU A 78 10.75 -8.14 12.13
CA GLU A 78 10.11 -9.06 11.20
C GLU A 78 8.78 -9.60 11.74
N SER A 79 8.64 -9.72 13.08
CA SER A 79 7.40 -10.14 13.73
C SER A 79 6.24 -9.15 13.51
N LEU A 80 6.54 -7.88 13.20
CA LEU A 80 5.54 -6.84 12.94
C LEU A 80 5.23 -6.66 11.46
N ARG A 81 6.02 -7.29 10.58
CA ARG A 81 5.98 -7.06 9.13
C ARG A 81 4.58 -7.26 8.53
N ALA A 82 3.96 -8.40 8.83
CA ALA A 82 2.62 -8.73 8.33
C ALA A 82 1.56 -7.74 8.83
N HIS A 83 1.67 -7.30 10.08
CA HIS A 83 0.77 -6.31 10.67
C HIS A 83 0.92 -4.96 9.99
N LEU A 84 2.15 -4.50 9.76
CA LEU A 84 2.45 -3.23 9.09
C LEU A 84 2.06 -3.23 7.62
N ILE A 85 2.23 -4.35 6.91
CA ILE A 85 1.73 -4.51 5.53
C ILE A 85 0.22 -4.29 5.50
N SER A 86 -0.52 -4.97 6.38
CA SER A 86 -1.99 -4.86 6.44
C SER A 86 -2.45 -3.44 6.79
N LEU A 87 -1.78 -2.81 7.76
CA LEU A 87 -2.19 -1.52 8.29
C LEU A 87 -1.85 -0.35 7.35
N CYS A 88 -0.67 -0.38 6.72
CA CYS A 88 -0.13 0.75 5.97
C CYS A 88 0.04 0.44 4.46
N SER A 89 -0.49 -0.70 3.98
CA SER A 89 -0.45 -1.14 2.57
C SER A 89 0.96 -1.18 1.98
N LEU A 90 1.93 -1.69 2.75
CA LEU A 90 3.33 -1.66 2.36
C LEU A 90 3.67 -2.61 1.21
N ASP A 91 2.79 -3.54 0.86
CA ASP A 91 2.89 -4.41 -0.32
C ASP A 91 2.26 -3.79 -1.58
N GLY A 92 1.81 -2.55 -1.51
CA GLY A 92 1.24 -1.85 -2.66
C GLY A 92 -0.18 -2.28 -3.01
N VAL A 93 -0.89 -2.99 -2.13
CA VAL A 93 -2.31 -3.27 -2.31
C VAL A 93 -3.12 -2.80 -1.10
N SER A 94 -4.37 -2.44 -1.36
CA SER A 94 -5.30 -2.11 -0.29
C SER A 94 -5.75 -3.39 0.43
N SER A 95 -5.59 -3.42 1.75
CA SER A 95 -6.03 -4.52 2.63
C SER A 95 -7.55 -4.57 2.81
N ARG A 96 -8.29 -3.60 2.26
CA ARG A 96 -9.77 -3.60 2.31
C ARG A 96 -10.33 -4.79 1.52
N LEU A 97 -11.46 -5.30 1.99
CA LEU A 97 -12.21 -6.34 1.29
C LEU A 97 -12.64 -5.88 -0.11
N VAL A 98 -12.60 -6.81 -1.06
CA VAL A 98 -13.10 -6.56 -2.42
C VAL A 98 -14.63 -6.50 -2.36
N ASN A 99 -15.19 -5.39 -2.85
CA ASN A 99 -16.63 -5.26 -3.06
C ASN A 99 -16.96 -5.42 -4.54
N ASN A 100 -17.32 -6.65 -4.94
CA ASN A 100 -17.62 -6.98 -6.33
C ASN A 100 -18.90 -6.30 -6.84
N GLU A 101 -19.88 -6.07 -5.97
CA GLU A 101 -21.14 -5.41 -6.34
C GLU A 101 -20.89 -3.95 -6.73
N LEU A 102 -20.16 -3.21 -5.89
CA LEU A 102 -19.80 -1.83 -6.17
C LEU A 102 -18.90 -1.70 -7.42
N ARG A 103 -17.98 -2.65 -7.62
CA ARG A 103 -17.13 -2.71 -8.82
C ARG A 103 -17.97 -2.91 -10.08
N LYS A 104 -18.96 -3.81 -10.02
CA LYS A 104 -19.90 -4.05 -11.12
C LYS A 104 -20.71 -2.79 -11.42
N GLU A 105 -21.30 -2.17 -10.40
CA GLU A 105 -22.05 -0.92 -10.53
C GLU A 105 -21.21 0.18 -11.19
N TYR A 106 -19.96 0.35 -10.76
CA TYR A 106 -19.03 1.31 -11.36
C TYR A 106 -18.79 1.04 -12.84
N PHE A 107 -18.45 -0.20 -13.21
CA PHE A 107 -18.19 -0.54 -14.61
C PHE A 107 -19.43 -0.41 -15.50
N ASP A 108 -20.59 -0.82 -15.01
CA ASP A 108 -21.85 -0.71 -15.74
C ASP A 108 -22.24 0.77 -15.92
N GLY A 109 -22.00 1.62 -14.91
CA GLY A 109 -22.19 3.06 -15.02
C GLY A 109 -21.28 3.72 -16.07
N VAL A 110 -20.01 3.32 -16.13
CA VAL A 110 -19.08 3.84 -17.16
C VAL A 110 -19.46 3.32 -18.56
N LYS A 111 -19.87 2.05 -18.69
CA LYS A 111 -20.38 1.51 -19.97
C LYS A 111 -21.58 2.30 -20.48
N ALA A 112 -22.51 2.67 -19.59
CA ALA A 112 -23.67 3.49 -19.96
C ALA A 112 -23.25 4.86 -20.50
N ARG A 113 -22.27 5.52 -19.87
CA ARG A 113 -21.74 6.81 -20.34
C ARG A 113 -20.99 6.70 -21.66
N ILE A 114 -20.19 5.66 -21.86
CA ILE A 114 -19.51 5.38 -23.14
C ILE A 114 -20.54 5.28 -24.27
N ALA A 115 -21.66 4.59 -24.03
CA ALA A 115 -22.74 4.45 -25.00
C ALA A 115 -23.49 5.77 -25.26
N GLU A 116 -23.77 6.55 -24.21
CA GLU A 116 -24.42 7.87 -24.30
C GLU A 116 -23.58 8.88 -25.09
N GLU A 117 -22.29 8.95 -24.78
CA GLU A 117 -21.34 9.87 -25.41
C GLU A 117 -20.82 9.36 -26.77
N LYS A 118 -21.22 8.15 -27.18
CA LYS A 118 -20.78 7.49 -28.43
C LYS A 118 -19.26 7.41 -28.56
N VAL A 119 -18.57 7.16 -27.45
CA VAL A 119 -17.11 7.01 -27.42
C VAL A 119 -16.75 5.64 -28.01
N GLU A 120 -15.88 5.63 -29.01
CA GLU A 120 -15.35 4.38 -29.56
C GLU A 120 -14.28 3.81 -28.62
N VAL A 121 -14.59 2.66 -28.00
CA VAL A 121 -13.66 1.93 -27.14
C VAL A 121 -13.60 0.48 -27.60
N ALA A 122 -12.39 -0.06 -27.79
CA ALA A 122 -12.20 -1.43 -28.24
C ALA A 122 -12.73 -2.48 -27.24
N GLU A 123 -12.50 -2.28 -25.94
CA GLU A 123 -12.99 -3.13 -24.85
C GLU A 123 -13.08 -2.33 -23.55
N PHE A 124 -14.21 -2.41 -22.83
CA PHE A 124 -14.33 -1.78 -21.51
C PHE A 124 -15.21 -2.59 -20.52
N PRO A 125 -14.72 -2.82 -19.28
CA PRO A 125 -13.31 -2.72 -18.90
C PRO A 125 -12.47 -3.76 -19.66
N PRO A 126 -11.16 -3.54 -19.86
CA PRO A 126 -10.27 -4.60 -20.30
C PRO A 126 -10.39 -5.82 -19.38
N LYS A 127 -10.49 -7.03 -19.94
CA LYS A 127 -10.74 -8.26 -19.14
C LYS A 127 -9.71 -8.50 -18.04
N ASP A 128 -8.45 -8.14 -18.27
CA ASP A 128 -7.39 -8.30 -17.27
C ASP A 128 -7.56 -7.33 -16.10
N LEU A 129 -8.00 -6.11 -16.39
CA LEU A 129 -8.29 -5.10 -15.38
C LEU A 129 -9.49 -5.53 -14.53
N GLU A 130 -10.55 -6.02 -15.18
CA GLU A 130 -11.71 -6.58 -14.49
C GLU A 130 -11.31 -7.73 -13.56
N GLN A 131 -10.47 -8.66 -14.04
CA GLN A 131 -9.97 -9.76 -13.23
C GLN A 131 -9.10 -9.30 -12.06
N LEU A 132 -8.15 -8.38 -12.29
CA LEU A 132 -7.31 -7.82 -11.22
C LEU A 132 -8.19 -7.24 -10.10
N PHE A 133 -9.28 -6.59 -10.49
CA PHE A 133 -10.25 -6.02 -9.57
C PHE A 133 -11.12 -7.05 -8.84
N THR A 134 -11.17 -8.31 -9.26
CA THR A 134 -11.74 -9.36 -8.41
C THR A 134 -10.80 -9.78 -7.27
N LEU A 135 -9.49 -9.51 -7.41
CA LEU A 135 -8.46 -9.97 -6.49
C LEU A 135 -8.12 -8.92 -5.42
N VAL A 136 -8.14 -7.63 -5.78
CA VAL A 136 -7.76 -6.54 -4.87
C VAL A 136 -8.71 -5.35 -4.90
N SER A 137 -8.90 -4.74 -3.73
CA SER A 137 -9.71 -3.53 -3.56
C SER A 137 -9.01 -2.25 -4.06
N GLY A 138 -7.70 -2.30 -4.27
CA GLY A 138 -6.93 -1.24 -4.90
C GLY A 138 -5.46 -1.60 -5.00
N VAL A 139 -4.78 -0.99 -5.97
CA VAL A 139 -3.32 -1.06 -6.13
C VAL A 139 -2.77 0.34 -5.88
N THR A 140 -1.71 0.43 -5.09
CA THR A 140 -0.98 1.66 -4.81
C THR A 140 0.47 1.48 -5.21
N GLY A 141 1.08 2.49 -5.84
CA GLY A 141 2.46 2.43 -6.30
C GLY A 141 3.49 2.33 -5.17
N PRO A 142 4.76 1.99 -5.51
CA PRO A 142 5.87 2.03 -4.56
C PRO A 142 6.16 3.46 -4.08
N GLY A 143 6.65 3.59 -2.83
CA GLY A 143 7.11 4.86 -2.27
C GLY A 143 5.98 5.84 -1.93
N ARG A 144 5.03 5.48 -1.07
CA ARG A 144 3.95 6.39 -0.61
C ARG A 144 4.49 7.75 -0.16
N TYR A 145 4.47 8.72 -1.07
CA TYR A 145 4.54 10.16 -0.85
C TYR A 145 3.16 10.72 -1.16
N HIS A 146 2.44 11.16 -0.13
CA HIS A 146 1.29 12.05 -0.29
C HIS A 146 1.50 13.22 0.67
N PHE A 147 1.91 14.36 0.11
CA PHE A 147 1.80 15.68 0.74
C PHE A 147 0.32 16.03 0.92
#